data_AF-A0A1E3NMJ4-F1
#
_entry.id   AF-A0A1E3NMJ4-F1
#
_cell.length_a   1.000
_cell.length_b   1.000
_cell.length_c   1.000
_cell.angle_alpha   90.00
_cell.angle_beta   90.00
_cell.angle_gamma   90.00
#
_symmetry.space_group_name_H-M   'P 1'
#
loop_
_entity.id
_entity.type
_entity.pdbx_description
1 polymer ?
#
loop_
_entity_poly.entity_id
_entity_poly.type
_entity_poly.pdbx_seq_one_letter_code
_entity_poly.pdbx_strand_id
1 'polypeptide(L)'
;AEYKGFASYVISCIFLFTWICWSFMPDRVLNKMGVYYYPSRWWALAIPSYVIVLMMYMYVGIACYDVEYLTLPLDDNRNVVDDSGIVVTQLENFRAKDIDKYAYSGTSGVWDLPISTVNQILYS
;
A
#
# COMPACT_ATOMS: atom_id res chain seq x y z
N ALA A 1 1.54 22.65 18.46
CA ALA A 1 1.31 21.97 17.16
C ALA A 1 -0.17 21.96 16.77
N GLU A 2 -1.10 21.94 17.72
CA GLU A 2 -2.56 21.82 17.50
C GLU A 2 -3.19 22.99 16.73
N TYR A 3 -2.75 24.24 16.97
CA TYR A 3 -3.36 25.42 16.33
C TYR A 3 -3.20 25.44 14.80
N LYS A 4 -2.15 24.81 14.26
CA LYS A 4 -1.92 24.78 12.80
C LYS A 4 -2.94 23.88 12.11
N GLY A 5 -3.27 22.74 12.71
CA GLY A 5 -4.31 21.83 12.22
C GLY A 5 -5.70 22.44 12.34
N PHE A 6 -5.97 23.14 13.43
CA PHE A 6 -7.24 23.87 13.58
C PHE A 6 -7.38 24.98 12.53
N ALA A 7 -6.34 25.81 12.35
CA ALA A 7 -6.37 26.87 11.35
C ALA A 7 -6.53 26.32 9.92
N SER A 8 -5.79 25.27 9.54
CA SER A 8 -5.92 24.66 8.22
C SER A 8 -7.29 24.01 8.01
N TYR A 9 -7.88 23.41 9.05
CA TYR A 9 -9.24 22.88 9.00
C TYR A 9 -10.27 23.97 8.74
N VAL A 10 -10.26 25.06 9.53
CA VAL A 10 -11.20 26.19 9.36
C VAL A 10 -11.06 26.81 7.97
N ILE A 11 -9.82 27.03 7.51
CA ILE A 11 -9.54 27.56 6.18
C ILE A 11 -10.08 26.62 5.09
N SER A 12 -9.82 25.31 5.21
CA SER A 12 -10.33 24.30 4.26
C SER A 12 -11.85 24.26 4.23
N CYS A 13 -12.52 24.37 5.37
CA CYS A 13 -13.98 24.46 5.45
C CYS A 13 -14.52 25.70 4.74
N ILE A 14 -13.89 26.87 4.94
CA ILE A 14 -14.30 28.12 4.27
C ILE A 14 -14.12 28.01 2.75
N PHE A 15 -12.99 27.46 2.29
CA PHE A 15 -12.74 27.21 0.87
C PHE A 15 -13.76 26.23 0.28
N LEU A 16 -14.02 25.12 0.97
CA LEU A 16 -15.00 24.11 0.55
C LEU A 16 -16.40 24.73 0.46
N PHE A 17 -16.81 25.49 1.47
CA PHE A 17 -18.10 26.17 1.47
C PHE A 17 -18.23 27.14 0.30
N THR A 18 -17.20 27.96 0.07
CA THR A 18 -17.16 28.90 -1.05
C THR A 18 -17.23 28.17 -2.39
N TRP A 19 -16.52 27.04 -2.53
CA TRP A 19 -16.55 26.19 -3.71
C TRP A 19 -17.93 25.60 -3.98
N ILE A 20 -18.58 25.06 -2.95
CA ILE A 20 -19.95 24.51 -3.01
C ILE A 20 -20.93 25.63 -3.39
N CYS A 21 -20.87 26.78 -2.70
CA CYS A 21 -21.74 27.92 -3.01
C CYS A 21 -21.59 28.36 -4.47
N TRP A 22 -20.36 28.51 -4.96
CA TRP A 22 -20.09 28.85 -6.35
C TRP A 22 -20.64 27.82 -7.35
N SER A 23 -20.47 26.52 -7.04
CA SER A 23 -20.95 25.41 -7.89
C SER A 23 -22.48 25.40 -8.02
N PHE A 24 -23.21 25.57 -6.92
CA PHE A 24 -24.68 25.43 -6.89
C PHE A 24 -25.46 26.73 -7.18
N MET A 25 -24.91 27.92 -6.93
CA MET A 25 -25.66 29.16 -7.19
C MET A 25 -25.85 29.40 -8.68
N PRO A 26 -27.02 29.88 -9.16
CA PRO A 26 -27.22 30.24 -10.56
C PRO A 26 -26.57 31.59 -10.92
N ASP A 27 -26.23 31.78 -12.20
CA ASP A 27 -25.48 32.96 -12.71
C ASP A 27 -26.12 34.29 -12.33
N ARG A 28 -27.47 34.33 -12.29
CA ARG A 28 -28.22 35.54 -11.90
C ARG A 28 -27.89 36.02 -10.50
N VAL A 29 -27.60 35.10 -9.57
CA VAL A 29 -27.29 35.45 -8.19
C VAL A 29 -25.83 35.89 -8.07
N LEU A 30 -24.92 35.23 -8.78
CA LEU A 30 -23.51 35.66 -8.87
C LEU A 30 -23.36 37.07 -9.46
N ASN A 31 -24.08 37.34 -10.55
CA ASN A 31 -24.04 38.65 -11.20
C ASN A 31 -24.59 39.76 -10.28
N LYS A 32 -25.62 39.46 -9.46
CA LYS A 32 -26.12 40.40 -8.44
C LYS A 32 -25.12 40.65 -7.31
N MET A 33 -24.28 39.68 -6.98
CA MET A 33 -23.18 39.84 -6.03
C MET A 33 -21.95 40.56 -6.63
N GLY A 34 -22.00 40.91 -7.93
CA GLY A 34 -20.91 41.61 -8.62
C GLY A 34 -19.81 40.70 -9.16
N VAL A 35 -20.01 39.37 -9.17
CA VAL A 35 -19.02 38.40 -9.66
C VAL A 35 -19.34 38.04 -11.12
N TYR A 36 -18.63 38.68 -12.05
CA TYR A 36 -18.85 38.49 -13.50
C TYR A 36 -17.82 37.58 -14.18
N TYR A 37 -16.65 37.39 -13.55
CA TYR A 37 -15.55 36.60 -14.12
C TYR A 37 -15.20 35.43 -13.20
N TYR A 38 -15.52 34.22 -13.65
CA TYR A 38 -15.16 32.96 -12.99
C TYR A 38 -14.93 31.88 -14.06
N PRO A 39 -14.15 30.83 -13.76
CA PRO A 39 -13.87 29.75 -14.70
C PRO A 39 -15.14 28.97 -15.08
N SER A 40 -15.09 28.16 -16.14
CA SER A 40 -16.24 27.37 -16.56
C SER A 40 -16.76 26.47 -15.42
N ARG A 41 -18.10 26.36 -15.27
CA ARG A 41 -18.72 25.52 -14.22
C ARG A 41 -18.34 24.04 -14.32
N TRP A 42 -17.84 23.59 -15.46
CA TRP A 42 -17.38 22.22 -15.65
C TRP A 42 -16.25 21.83 -14.69
N TRP A 43 -15.48 22.80 -14.18
CA TRP A 43 -14.49 22.56 -13.14
C TRP A 43 -15.08 22.01 -11.83
N ALA A 44 -16.34 22.33 -11.53
CA ALA A 44 -17.05 21.77 -10.38
C ALA A 44 -17.20 20.24 -10.46
N LEU A 45 -17.22 19.68 -11.68
CA LEU A 45 -17.26 18.24 -11.93
C LEU A 45 -15.86 17.66 -12.13
N ALA A 46 -15.00 18.37 -12.87
CA ALA A 46 -13.66 17.90 -13.20
C ALA A 46 -12.84 17.62 -11.94
N ILE A 47 -12.73 18.58 -11.01
CA ILE A 47 -11.91 18.42 -9.80
C ILE A 47 -12.29 17.18 -8.98
N PRO A 48 -13.55 16.99 -8.55
CA PRO A 48 -13.90 15.80 -7.76
C PRO A 48 -13.70 14.49 -8.53
N SER A 49 -13.95 14.48 -9.85
CA SER A 49 -13.70 13.28 -10.66
C SER A 49 -12.21 12.91 -10.71
N TYR A 50 -11.32 13.89 -10.86
CA TYR A 50 -9.87 13.66 -10.85
C TYR A 50 -9.39 13.20 -9.48
N VAL A 51 -9.93 13.73 -8.38
CA VAL A 51 -9.56 13.29 -7.03
C VAL A 51 -9.91 11.81 -6.81
N ILE A 52 -11.08 11.36 -7.26
CA ILE A 52 -11.48 9.94 -7.14
C ILE A 52 -10.56 9.03 -7.97
N VAL A 53 -10.28 9.42 -9.22
CA VAL A 53 -9.38 8.64 -10.09
C VAL A 53 -7.95 8.61 -9.52
N LEU A 54 -7.46 9.74 -9.00
CA LEU A 54 -6.15 9.81 -8.36
C LEU A 54 -6.09 8.91 -7.12
N MET A 55 -7.14 8.89 -6.31
CA MET A 55 -7.23 8.03 -5.14
C MET A 55 -7.17 6.55 -5.53
N MET A 56 -7.94 6.14 -6.55
CA MET A 56 -7.89 4.78 -7.10
C MET A 56 -6.50 4.42 -7.62
N TYR A 57 -5.88 5.32 -8.39
CA TYR A 57 -4.53 5.14 -8.90
C TYR A 57 -3.50 4.92 -7.78
N MET A 58 -3.58 5.71 -6.70
CA MET A 58 -2.71 5.56 -5.55
C MET A 58 -2.89 4.21 -4.84
N TYR A 59 -4.13 3.74 -4.67
CA TYR A 59 -4.38 2.43 -4.06
C TYR A 59 -3.79 1.28 -4.89
N VAL A 60 -3.99 1.31 -6.20
CA VAL A 60 -3.41 0.30 -7.09
C VAL A 60 -1.89 0.39 -7.08
N GLY A 61 -1.33 1.60 -7.13
CA GLY A 61 0.12 1.81 -7.11
C GLY A 61 0.78 1.29 -5.84
N ILE A 62 0.17 1.55 -4.66
CA ILE A 62 0.65 1.01 -3.38
C ILE A 62 0.52 -0.52 -3.36
N ALA A 63 -0.60 -1.09 -3.79
CA ALA A 63 -0.77 -2.54 -3.83
C ALA A 63 0.28 -3.22 -4.73
N CYS A 64 0.58 -2.65 -5.90
CA CYS A 64 1.63 -3.14 -6.77
C CYS A 64 3.02 -3.02 -6.11
N TYR A 65 3.30 -1.90 -5.45
CA TYR A 65 4.57 -1.68 -4.76
C TYR A 65 4.77 -2.67 -3.61
N ASP A 66 3.73 -2.91 -2.81
CA ASP A 66 3.76 -3.86 -1.71
C ASP A 66 4.06 -5.27 -2.22
N VAL A 67 3.39 -5.70 -3.31
CA VAL A 67 3.56 -7.03 -3.90
C VAL A 67 4.95 -7.25 -4.52
N GLU A 68 5.48 -6.26 -5.24
CA GLU A 68 6.72 -6.41 -6.01
C GLU A 68 7.99 -6.16 -5.18
N TYR A 69 7.94 -5.21 -4.23
CA TYR A 69 9.13 -4.74 -3.54
C TYR A 69 9.17 -5.13 -2.05
N LEU A 70 8.05 -5.05 -1.34
CA LEU A 70 8.04 -5.25 0.12
C LEU A 70 7.74 -6.69 0.53
N THR A 71 6.85 -7.38 -0.18
CA THR A 71 6.49 -8.76 0.14
C THR A 71 7.30 -9.76 -0.66
N LEU A 72 7.63 -10.87 -0.01
CA LEU A 72 8.25 -12.01 -0.67
C LEU A 72 7.26 -12.69 -1.62
N PRO A 73 7.74 -13.38 -2.66
CA PRO A 73 6.89 -14.22 -3.50
C PRO A 73 6.06 -15.18 -2.63
N LEU A 74 4.79 -15.40 -2.98
CA LEU A 74 3.86 -16.21 -2.16
C LEU A 74 4.34 -17.65 -1.93
N ASP A 75 5.13 -18.19 -2.85
CA ASP A 75 5.65 -19.57 -2.81
C ASP A 75 6.98 -19.69 -2.06
N ASP A 76 7.46 -18.60 -1.43
CA ASP A 76 8.69 -18.63 -0.65
C ASP A 76 8.41 -19.06 0.79
N ASN A 77 9.13 -20.10 1.26
CA ASN A 77 9.08 -20.59 2.63
C ASN A 77 9.43 -19.51 3.67
N ARG A 78 10.10 -18.43 3.25
CA ARG A 78 10.37 -17.26 4.08
C ARG A 78 9.10 -16.59 4.63
N ASN A 79 7.95 -16.76 3.97
CA ASN A 79 6.68 -16.22 4.50
C ASN A 79 6.24 -16.89 5.82
N VAL A 80 6.84 -18.03 6.19
CA VAL A 80 6.47 -18.82 7.39
C VAL A 80 7.54 -18.72 8.48
N VAL A 81 8.72 -18.17 8.18
CA VAL A 81 9.88 -18.13 9.08
C VAL A 81 10.16 -16.69 9.53
N ASP A 82 10.58 -16.53 10.78
CA ASP A 82 10.93 -15.23 11.36
C ASP A 82 12.29 -14.73 10.83
N ASP A 83 12.59 -13.44 11.00
CA ASP A 83 13.77 -12.76 10.45
C ASP A 83 15.11 -13.34 10.98
N SER A 84 15.08 -14.07 12.10
CA SER A 84 16.24 -14.75 12.68
C SER A 84 16.41 -16.20 12.25
N GLY A 85 15.42 -16.81 11.58
CA GLY A 85 15.45 -18.21 11.17
C GLY A 85 16.20 -18.40 9.85
N ILE A 86 17.19 -19.30 9.81
CA ILE A 86 17.96 -19.57 8.59
C ILE A 86 17.54 -20.92 8.00
N VAL A 87 16.76 -20.84 6.91
CA VAL A 87 16.29 -22.03 6.19
C VAL A 87 17.42 -22.59 5.32
N VAL A 88 17.61 -23.92 5.33
CA VAL A 88 18.67 -24.61 4.58
C VAL A 88 18.66 -24.26 3.09
N THR A 89 17.49 -23.93 2.52
CA THR A 89 17.33 -23.52 1.12
C THR A 89 18.01 -22.19 0.76
N GLN A 90 18.42 -21.38 1.75
CA GLN A 90 19.10 -20.09 1.54
C GLN A 90 20.62 -20.18 1.44
N LEU A 91 21.21 -21.34 1.70
CA LEU A 91 22.67 -21.50 1.60
C LEU A 91 23.09 -21.34 0.14
N GLU A 92 24.08 -20.49 -0.16
CA GLU A 92 24.59 -20.22 -1.52
C GLU A 92 24.95 -21.49 -2.30
N ASN A 93 25.35 -22.56 -1.60
CA ASN A 93 25.76 -23.84 -2.19
C ASN A 93 24.75 -24.96 -1.95
N PHE A 94 23.50 -24.64 -1.60
CA PHE A 94 22.48 -25.63 -1.35
C PHE A 94 22.13 -26.42 -2.62
N ARG A 95 22.21 -27.74 -2.54
CA ARG A 95 21.59 -28.64 -3.53
C ARG A 95 20.51 -29.46 -2.85
N ALA A 96 19.45 -29.77 -3.58
CA ALA A 96 18.35 -30.61 -3.08
C ALA A 96 18.83 -31.97 -2.54
N LYS A 97 19.95 -32.49 -3.04
CA LYS A 97 20.58 -33.74 -2.54
C LYS A 97 21.23 -33.59 -1.16
N ASP A 98 21.55 -32.37 -0.74
CA ASP A 98 22.19 -32.10 0.54
C ASP A 98 21.16 -32.10 1.69
N ILE A 99 19.86 -32.11 1.41
CA ILE A 99 18.77 -32.13 2.42
C ILE A 99 18.95 -33.29 3.42
N ASP A 100 19.26 -34.49 2.92
CA ASP A 100 19.42 -35.68 3.77
C ASP A 100 20.55 -35.51 4.79
N LYS A 101 21.60 -34.76 4.45
CA LYS A 101 22.69 -34.43 5.37
C LYS A 101 22.19 -33.56 6.52
N TYR A 102 21.37 -32.55 6.23
CA TYR A 102 20.82 -31.66 7.26
C TYR A 102 19.70 -32.34 8.08
N ALA A 103 18.99 -33.31 7.50
CA ALA A 103 17.93 -34.05 8.18
C ALA A 103 18.46 -35.13 9.14
N TYR A 104 19.47 -35.90 8.73
CA TYR A 104 19.91 -37.09 9.47
C TYR A 104 21.29 -36.95 10.13
N SER A 105 22.05 -35.90 9.84
CA SER A 105 23.37 -35.68 10.44
C SER A 105 23.40 -34.42 11.30
N GLY A 106 24.00 -34.52 12.49
CA GLY A 106 24.26 -33.36 13.34
C GLY A 106 25.30 -32.45 12.69
N THR A 107 24.89 -31.24 12.34
CA THR A 107 25.77 -30.18 11.83
C THR A 107 26.05 -29.16 12.93
N SER A 108 27.16 -28.44 12.85
CA SER A 108 27.60 -27.51 13.91
C SER A 108 26.75 -26.23 14.03
N GLY A 109 25.76 -26.03 13.15
CA GLY A 109 24.86 -24.87 13.16
C GLY A 109 23.39 -25.30 13.33
N VAL A 110 22.55 -24.40 13.85
CA VAL A 110 21.10 -24.59 13.87
C VAL A 110 20.56 -24.12 12.53
N TRP A 111 20.01 -25.04 11.74
CA TRP A 111 19.42 -24.75 10.42
C TRP A 111 18.01 -25.28 10.36
N ASP A 112 17.10 -24.48 9.82
CA ASP A 112 15.69 -24.83 9.73
C ASP A 112 15.40 -25.55 8.41
N LEU A 113 14.71 -26.68 8.50
CA LEU A 113 14.21 -27.41 7.34
C LEU A 113 12.86 -26.84 6.90
N PRO A 114 12.57 -26.81 5.59
CA PRO A 114 11.21 -26.56 5.10
C PRO A 114 10.19 -27.46 5.79
N ILE A 115 9.08 -26.89 6.24
CA ILE A 115 8.03 -27.65 6.94
C ILE A 115 7.46 -28.79 6.10
N SER A 116 7.44 -28.62 4.77
CA SER A 116 7.04 -29.67 3.82
C SER A 116 7.97 -30.88 3.87
N THR A 117 9.29 -30.65 3.92
CA THR A 117 10.31 -31.70 4.06
C THR A 117 10.23 -32.35 5.44
N VAL A 118 10.06 -31.56 6.51
CA VAL A 118 9.89 -32.09 7.87
C VAL A 118 8.66 -33.01 7.94
N ASN A 119 7.55 -32.59 7.36
CA ASN A 119 6.33 -33.41 7.30
C ASN A 119 6.54 -34.71 6.51
N GLN A 120 7.23 -34.65 5.37
CA GLN A 120 7.55 -35.86 4.61
C GLN A 120 8.42 -36.84 5.40
N ILE A 121 9.39 -36.36 6.17
CA ILE A 121 10.28 -37.21 6.97
C ILE A 121 9.54 -37.81 8.18
N LEU A 122 8.80 -36.99 8.93
CA LEU A 122 8.10 -37.43 10.15
C LEU A 122 6.99 -38.44 9.89
N TYR A 123 6.32 -38.34 8.73
CA TYR A 123 5.22 -39.21 8.35
C TYR A 123 5.59 -40.21 7.24
N SER A 124 6.89 -40.45 7.02
CA SER A 124 7.39 -41.51 6.13
C SER A 124 7.40 -42.90 6.77
#